data_AF-A0A6M9TYD4-F1
#
_entry.id   AF-A0A6M9TYD4-F1
#
_cell.length_a   1.000
_cell.length_b   1.000
_cell.length_c   1.000
_cell.angle_alpha   90.00
_cell.angle_beta   90.00
_cell.angle_gamma   90.00
#
_symmetry.space_group_name_H-M   'P 1'
#
loop_
_entity.id
_entity.type
_entity.pdbx_description
1 polymer ?
#
loop_
_entity_poly.entity_id
_entity_poly.type
_entity_poly.pdbx_seq_one_letter_code
_entity_poly.pdbx_strand_id
1 'polypeptide(L)'
;FFQLARKWPALMVQWESIESKLPPLKTEMQRAALAHRIKMITLVATMCSMVEHLLSMLGIIYYVNACPNMPGHPIRSFLYTNWSQYFYFFDYNDWAGIFGKVLNVISTFAWNFNDIFVMAVSVALSARFRQLNEHMLRVAKR
;
A
#
# COMPACT_ATOMS: atom_id res chain seq x y z
N PHE A 1 -3.29 -6.18 11.46
CA PHE A 1 -2.22 -6.80 10.64
C PHE A 1 -1.70 -8.13 11.19
N PHE A 2 -1.13 -8.21 12.40
CA PHE A 2 -0.52 -9.46 12.91
C PHE A 2 -1.46 -10.68 12.95
N GLN A 3 -2.72 -10.48 13.32
CA GLN A 3 -3.71 -11.57 13.30
C GLN A 3 -4.03 -12.05 11.88
N LEU A 4 -4.14 -11.11 10.93
CA LEU A 4 -4.33 -11.42 9.51
C LEU A 4 -3.12 -12.19 8.97
N ALA A 5 -1.91 -11.72 9.27
CA ALA A 5 -0.66 -12.37 8.87
C ALA A 5 -0.54 -13.80 9.41
N ARG A 6 -0.94 -14.07 10.68
CA ARG A 6 -0.95 -15.42 11.23
C ARG A 6 -1.99 -16.35 10.58
N LYS A 7 -3.14 -15.82 10.17
CA LYS A 7 -4.22 -16.60 9.54
C LYS A 7 -4.09 -16.71 8.02
N TRP A 8 -3.30 -15.83 7.40
CA TRP A 8 -3.11 -15.75 5.96
C TRP A 8 -2.63 -17.07 5.32
N PRO A 9 -1.65 -17.80 5.87
CA PRO A 9 -1.23 -19.08 5.29
C PRO A 9 -2.36 -20.10 5.23
N ALA A 10 -3.15 -20.21 6.31
CA ALA A 10 -4.30 -21.11 6.36
C ALA A 10 -5.37 -20.73 5.33
N LEU A 11 -5.62 -19.43 5.14
CA LEU A 11 -6.53 -18.93 4.11
C LEU A 11 -6.02 -19.27 2.70
N MET A 12 -4.74 -19.07 2.43
CA MET A 12 -4.14 -19.35 1.12
C MET A 12 -4.19 -20.84 0.76
N VAL A 13 -4.00 -21.73 1.72
CA VAL A 13 -4.16 -23.19 1.49
C VAL A 13 -5.61 -23.54 1.12
N GLN A 14 -6.59 -22.95 1.80
CA GLN A 14 -8.00 -23.15 1.44
C GLN A 14 -8.32 -22.54 0.08
N TRP A 15 -7.77 -21.37 -0.22
CA TRP A 15 -7.92 -20.71 -1.51
C TRP A 15 -7.42 -21.57 -2.66
N GLU A 16 -6.23 -22.17 -2.53
CA GLU A 16 -5.66 -23.09 -3.52
C GLU A 16 -6.53 -24.34 -3.70
N SER A 17 -7.03 -24.93 -2.61
CA SER A 17 -7.94 -26.08 -2.64
C SER A 17 -9.27 -25.79 -3.34
N ILE A 18 -9.77 -24.57 -3.23
CA ILE A 18 -10.95 -24.12 -3.99
C ILE A 18 -10.57 -23.90 -5.45
N GLU A 19 -9.46 -23.21 -5.71
CA GLU A 19 -8.98 -22.93 -7.06
C GLU A 19 -8.74 -24.19 -7.88
N SER A 20 -8.22 -25.27 -7.27
CA SER A 20 -7.97 -26.55 -7.95
C SER A 20 -9.25 -27.30 -8.34
N LYS A 21 -10.39 -26.98 -7.71
CA LYS A 21 -11.70 -27.61 -8.00
C LYS A 21 -12.49 -26.84 -9.06
N LEU A 22 -12.15 -25.58 -9.31
CA LEU A 22 -12.77 -24.81 -10.38
C LEU A 22 -12.21 -25.27 -11.74
N PRO A 23 -13.02 -25.22 -12.82
CA PRO A 23 -12.51 -25.48 -14.16
C PRO A 23 -11.32 -24.55 -14.46
N PRO A 24 -10.26 -25.05 -15.12
CA PRO A 24 -9.07 -24.25 -15.40
C PRO A 24 -9.48 -22.95 -16.11
N LEU A 25 -8.79 -21.84 -15.79
CA LEU A 25 -8.98 -20.58 -16.53
C LEU A 25 -8.85 -20.92 -18.01
N LYS A 26 -9.88 -20.57 -18.78
CA LYS A 26 -10.05 -20.99 -20.17
C LYS A 26 -8.88 -20.58 -21.09
N THR A 27 -7.94 -19.74 -20.64
CA THR A 27 -6.76 -19.36 -21.44
C THR A 27 -5.68 -18.74 -20.56
N GLU A 28 -4.42 -19.17 -20.72
CA GLU A 28 -3.21 -18.55 -20.14
C GLU A 28 -3.19 -17.02 -20.34
N MET A 29 -3.79 -16.53 -21.42
CA MET A 29 -3.94 -15.11 -21.75
C MET A 29 -4.77 -14.32 -20.73
N GLN A 30 -5.83 -14.89 -20.15
CA GLN A 30 -6.61 -14.23 -19.09
C GLN A 30 -5.82 -14.15 -17.78
N ARG A 31 -5.02 -15.17 -17.48
CA ARG A 31 -4.15 -15.23 -16.32
C ARG A 31 -3.03 -14.19 -16.43
N ALA A 32 -2.43 -14.07 -17.62
CA ALA A 32 -1.44 -13.05 -17.95
C ALA A 32 -2.03 -11.62 -17.89
N ALA A 33 -3.24 -11.41 -18.40
CA ALA A 33 -3.92 -10.11 -18.34
C ALA A 33 -4.25 -9.69 -16.90
N LEU A 34 -4.65 -10.63 -16.04
CA LEU A 34 -4.89 -10.40 -14.62
C LEU A 34 -3.59 -10.04 -13.88
N ALA A 35 -2.52 -10.82 -14.12
CA ALA A 35 -1.21 -10.56 -13.56
C ALA A 35 -0.65 -9.19 -14.03
N HIS A 36 -0.86 -8.83 -15.29
CA HIS A 36 -0.49 -7.52 -15.83
C HIS A 36 -1.28 -6.39 -15.16
N ARG A 37 -2.58 -6.55 -14.97
CA ARG A 37 -3.41 -5.56 -14.24
C ARG A 37 -2.93 -5.36 -12.81
N ILE A 38 -2.64 -6.44 -12.08
CA ILE A 38 -2.13 -6.37 -10.72
C ILE A 38 -0.74 -5.71 -10.69
N LYS A 39 0.16 -6.08 -11.61
CA LYS A 39 1.48 -5.44 -11.74
C LYS A 39 1.38 -3.95 -12.06
N MET A 40 0.49 -3.57 -12.97
CA MET A 40 0.28 -2.17 -13.35
C MET A 40 -0.30 -1.36 -12.19
N ILE A 41 -1.31 -1.88 -11.48
CA ILE A 41 -1.88 -1.23 -10.27
C ILE A 41 -0.79 -1.05 -9.22
N THR A 42 0.00 -2.10 -8.95
CA THR A 42 1.09 -2.05 -7.98
C THR A 42 2.13 -1.01 -8.37
N LEU A 43 2.56 -0.99 -9.64
CA LEU A 43 3.55 -0.04 -10.14
C LEU A 43 3.03 1.40 -10.04
N VAL A 44 1.82 1.67 -10.53
CA VAL A 44 1.23 3.02 -10.51
C VAL A 44 1.04 3.51 -9.08
N ALA A 45 0.46 2.69 -8.19
CA ALA A 45 0.24 3.06 -6.79
C ALA A 45 1.57 3.29 -6.04
N THR A 46 2.60 2.48 -6.32
CA THR A 46 3.93 2.68 -5.72
C THR A 46 4.57 3.97 -6.23
N MET A 47 4.48 4.25 -7.53
CA MET A 47 5.05 5.47 -8.13
C MET A 47 4.33 6.73 -7.63
N CYS A 48 3.00 6.74 -7.55
CA CYS A 48 2.25 7.87 -7.00
C CYS A 48 2.66 8.17 -5.55
N SER A 49 2.70 7.13 -4.70
CA SER A 49 3.10 7.30 -3.29
C SER A 49 4.53 7.81 -3.16
N MET A 50 5.46 7.35 -4.01
CA MET A 50 6.84 7.85 -4.02
C MET A 50 6.90 9.33 -4.44
N VAL A 51 6.14 9.72 -5.46
CA VAL A 51 6.05 11.11 -5.93
C VAL A 51 5.46 12.00 -4.84
N GLU A 52 4.35 11.61 -4.22
CA GLU A 52 3.74 12.35 -3.11
C GLU A 52 4.71 12.53 -1.95
N HIS A 53 5.44 11.48 -1.58
CA HIS A 53 6.40 11.55 -0.48
C HIS A 53 7.59 12.46 -0.82
N LEU A 54 8.07 12.41 -2.06
CA LEU A 54 9.11 13.33 -2.54
C LEU A 54 8.61 14.78 -2.56
N LEU A 55 7.40 15.03 -3.07
CA LEU A 55 6.79 16.36 -3.12
C LEU A 55 6.55 16.93 -1.72
N SER A 56 6.10 16.08 -0.79
CA SER A 56 5.93 16.44 0.62
C SER A 56 7.26 16.83 1.25
N MET A 57 8.32 16.05 1.04
CA MET A 57 9.67 16.40 1.53
C MET A 57 10.16 17.72 0.93
N LEU A 58 10.02 17.92 -0.39
CA LEU A 58 10.43 19.14 -1.07
C LEU A 58 9.64 20.36 -0.56
N GLY A 59 8.34 20.23 -0.34
CA GLY A 59 7.49 21.28 0.21
C GLY A 59 7.93 21.72 1.61
N ILE A 60 8.31 20.78 2.47
CA ILE A 60 8.79 21.09 3.81
C ILE A 60 10.19 21.73 3.76
N ILE A 61 11.08 21.26 2.88
CA ILE A 61 12.39 21.88 2.66
C ILE A 61 12.24 23.33 2.17
N TYR A 62 11.33 23.56 1.22
CA TYR A 62 11.02 24.89 0.71
C TYR A 62 10.48 25.80 1.82
N TYR A 63 9.52 25.31 2.61
CA TYR A 63 8.93 26.05 3.73
C TYR A 63 9.97 26.42 4.80
N VAL A 64 10.84 25.48 5.20
CA VAL A 64 11.88 25.71 6.21
C VAL A 64 12.96 26.68 5.73
N ASN A 65 13.28 26.68 4.44
CA ASN A 65 14.21 27.65 3.86
C ASN A 65 13.59 29.06 3.73
N ALA A 66 12.27 29.16 3.48
CA ALA A 66 11.57 30.43 3.37
C ALA A 66 11.25 31.06 4.73
N CYS A 67 10.85 30.24 5.72
CA CYS A 67 10.53 30.64 7.09
C CYS A 67 11.21 29.69 8.09
N PRO A 68 12.45 29.97 8.51
CA PRO A 68 13.15 29.14 9.49
C PRO A 68 12.55 29.35 10.89
N ASN A 69 12.01 28.28 11.50
CA ASN A 69 11.59 28.31 12.91
C ASN A 69 12.80 28.39 13.86
N MET A 70 13.97 27.87 13.44
CA MET A 70 15.25 28.01 14.15
C MET A 70 16.31 28.56 13.19
N PRO A 71 16.72 29.84 13.32
CA PRO A 71 17.76 30.41 12.48
C PRO A 71 19.10 29.68 12.70
N GLY A 72 19.73 29.23 11.61
CA GLY A 72 21.03 28.53 11.65
C GLY A 72 20.98 27.00 11.69
N HIS A 73 19.81 26.37 11.87
CA HIS A 73 19.68 24.90 11.92
C HIS A 73 18.53 24.36 11.04
N PRO A 74 18.73 24.30 9.70
CA PRO A 74 17.69 23.90 8.75
C PRO A 74 17.21 22.45 8.95
N ILE A 75 18.10 21.54 9.36
CA ILE A 75 17.75 20.13 9.61
C ILE A 75 16.86 19.99 10.84
N ARG A 76 17.17 20.76 11.89
CA ARG A 76 16.45 20.76 13.17
C ARG A 76 15.04 21.34 13.00
N SER A 77 14.95 22.43 12.24
CA SER A 77 13.69 23.05 11.84
C SER A 77 12.85 22.13 10.93
N PHE A 78 13.47 21.37 10.03
CA PHE A 78 12.78 20.35 9.22
C PHE A 78 12.19 19.21 10.06
N LEU A 79 12.93 18.74 11.07
CA LEU A 79 12.48 17.68 11.98
C LEU A 79 11.36 18.16 12.92
N TYR A 80 11.41 19.42 13.36
CA TYR A 80 10.38 20.01 14.23
C TYR A 80 9.06 20.24 13.50
N THR A 81 9.07 20.81 12.30
CA THR A 81 7.85 21.14 11.54
C THR A 81 7.03 19.90 11.16
N ASN A 82 7.69 18.77 10.89
CA ASN A 82 7.00 17.52 10.54
C ASN A 82 6.14 16.95 11.68
N TRP A 83 6.51 17.19 12.94
CA TRP A 83 5.90 16.59 14.14
C TRP A 83 5.55 17.65 15.19
N SER A 84 5.26 18.88 14.77
CA SER A 84 4.99 20.02 15.65
C SER A 84 3.86 19.76 16.65
N GLN A 85 2.90 18.89 16.29
CA GLN A 85 1.79 18.46 17.16
C GLN A 85 2.23 17.51 18.28
N TYR A 86 3.29 16.72 18.08
CA TYR A 86 3.83 15.80 19.08
C TYR A 86 4.81 16.49 20.02
N PHE A 87 5.60 17.44 19.50
CA PHE A 87 6.53 18.26 20.30
C PHE A 87 5.83 19.31 21.17
N TYR A 88 4.50 19.41 21.12
CA TYR A 88 3.73 20.18 22.11
C TYR A 88 3.70 19.48 23.48
N PHE A 89 3.76 18.14 23.51
CA PHE A 89 3.65 17.34 24.74
C PHE A 89 4.98 16.77 25.22
N PHE A 90 5.99 16.68 24.35
CA PHE A 90 7.30 16.13 24.67
C PHE A 90 8.40 17.12 24.30
N ASP A 91 9.40 17.25 25.18
CA ASP A 91 10.58 18.07 24.92
C ASP A 91 11.29 17.62 23.63
N TYR A 92 11.70 18.61 22.82
CA TYR A 92 12.34 18.35 21.55
C TYR A 92 13.69 17.66 21.73
N ASN A 93 13.82 16.47 21.16
CA ASN A 93 15.08 15.74 21.05
C ASN A 93 15.34 15.40 19.58
N ASP A 94 16.56 15.65 19.10
CA ASP A 94 16.95 15.40 17.70
C ASP A 94 16.72 13.94 17.31
N TRP A 95 17.01 13.01 18.22
CA TRP A 95 16.78 11.58 18.04
C TRP A 95 15.30 11.23 17.89
N ALA A 96 14.42 11.90 18.65
CA ALA A 96 12.98 11.69 18.57
C ALA A 96 12.41 12.22 17.25
N GLY A 97 12.92 13.35 16.75
CA GLY A 97 12.55 13.87 15.43
C GLY A 97 12.95 12.94 14.29
N ILE A 98 14.17 12.38 14.34
CA ILE A 98 14.63 11.40 13.34
C ILE A 98 13.77 10.14 13.39
N PHE A 99 13.50 9.62 14.59
CA PHE A 99 12.67 8.45 14.78
C PHE A 99 11.23 8.66 14.27
N GLY A 100 10.63 9.81 14.57
CA GLY A 100 9.30 10.19 14.08
C GLY A 100 9.25 10.26 12.55
N LYS A 101 10.30 10.78 11.91
CA LYS A 101 10.40 10.79 10.44
C LYS A 101 10.47 9.38 9.86
N VAL A 102 11.29 8.50 10.43
CA VAL A 102 11.41 7.09 10.00
C VAL A 102 10.07 6.37 10.15
N LEU A 103 9.38 6.55 11.28
CA LEU A 103 8.07 5.96 11.50
C LEU A 103 7.00 6.48 10.53
N ASN A 104 7.03 7.77 10.20
CA ASN A 104 6.10 8.36 9.25
C ASN A 104 6.29 7.73 7.86
N VAL A 105 7.54 7.62 7.39
CA VAL A 105 7.89 6.94 6.12
C VAL A 105 7.36 5.50 6.12
N ILE A 106 7.69 4.71 7.16
CA ILE A 106 7.24 3.31 7.28
C ILE A 106 5.71 3.23 7.27
N SER A 107 5.02 4.15 7.94
CA SER A 107 3.56 4.18 8.02
C SER A 107 2.93 4.47 6.67
N THR A 108 3.47 5.43 5.91
CA THR A 108 3.01 5.75 4.54
C THR A 108 3.20 4.56 3.60
N PHE A 109 4.37 3.89 3.65
CA PHE A 109 4.62 2.69 2.86
C PHE A 109 3.69 1.53 3.26
N ALA A 110 3.47 1.32 4.56
CA ALA A 110 2.58 0.27 5.07
C ALA A 110 1.12 0.51 4.67
N TRP A 111 0.68 1.77 4.67
CA TRP A 111 -0.65 2.16 4.23
C TRP A 111 -0.84 1.88 2.73
N ASN A 112 0.09 2.34 1.89
CA ASN A 112 0.05 2.08 0.45
C ASN A 112 0.04 0.57 0.14
N PHE A 113 0.88 -0.22 0.83
CA PHE A 113 0.88 -1.67 0.68
C PHE A 113 -0.48 -2.30 1.00
N ASN A 114 -1.15 -1.84 2.06
CA ASN A 114 -2.48 -2.33 2.45
C ASN A 114 -3.52 -2.06 1.34
N ASP A 115 -3.54 -0.85 0.80
CA ASP A 115 -4.46 -0.48 -0.28
C ASP A 115 -4.23 -1.33 -1.55
N ILE A 116 -2.97 -1.50 -1.96
CA ILE A 116 -2.60 -2.37 -3.09
C ILE A 116 -3.02 -3.82 -2.82
N PHE A 117 -2.78 -4.33 -1.61
CA PHE A 117 -3.13 -5.68 -1.23
C PHE A 117 -4.64 -5.92 -1.32
N VAL A 118 -5.45 -5.01 -0.79
CA VAL A 118 -6.93 -5.09 -0.87
C VAL A 118 -7.40 -5.02 -2.32
N MET A 119 -6.84 -4.14 -3.13
CA MET A 119 -7.15 -4.06 -4.56
C MET A 119 -6.82 -5.37 -5.30
N ALA A 120 -5.64 -5.95 -5.06
CA ALA A 120 -5.21 -7.19 -5.70
C ALA A 120 -6.13 -8.37 -5.34
N VAL A 121 -6.49 -8.52 -4.05
CA VAL A 121 -7.43 -9.55 -3.59
C VAL A 121 -8.81 -9.36 -4.21
N SER A 122 -9.30 -8.12 -4.29
CA SER A 122 -10.60 -7.79 -4.89
C SER A 122 -10.66 -8.14 -6.38
N VAL A 123 -9.60 -7.82 -7.13
CA VAL A 123 -9.47 -8.16 -8.55
C VAL A 123 -9.40 -9.67 -8.76
N ALA A 124 -8.63 -10.38 -7.95
CA ALA A 124 -8.55 -11.85 -7.99
C ALA A 124 -9.91 -12.49 -7.72
N LEU A 125 -10.62 -12.04 -6.69
CA LEU A 125 -11.94 -12.55 -6.32
C LEU A 125 -12.99 -12.26 -7.40
N SER A 126 -13.02 -11.04 -7.94
CA SER A 126 -13.91 -10.65 -9.04
C SER A 126 -13.71 -11.54 -10.29
N ALA A 127 -12.45 -11.82 -10.64
CA ALA A 127 -12.13 -12.73 -11.74
C ALA A 127 -12.66 -14.16 -11.47
N ARG A 128 -12.67 -14.64 -10.22
CA ARG A 128 -13.21 -15.96 -9.85
C ARG A 128 -14.73 -16.00 -9.87
N PHE A 129 -15.40 -14.98 -9.33
CA PHE A 129 -16.86 -14.90 -9.40
C PHE A 129 -17.37 -14.86 -10.83
N ARG A 130 -16.69 -14.12 -11.70
CA ARG A 130 -17.02 -14.08 -13.13
C ARG A 130 -16.88 -15.46 -13.78
N GLN A 131 -15.84 -16.23 -13.44
CA GLN A 131 -15.68 -17.61 -13.92
C GLN A 131 -16.82 -18.53 -13.45
N LEU A 132 -17.21 -18.45 -12.18
CA LEU A 132 -18.31 -19.23 -11.63
C LEU A 132 -19.63 -18.88 -12.32
N ASN A 133 -19.90 -17.60 -12.54
CA ASN A 133 -21.10 -17.14 -13.24
C ASN A 133 -21.16 -17.66 -14.68
N GLU A 134 -20.05 -17.58 -15.42
CA GLU A 134 -19.94 -18.12 -16.78
C GLU A 134 -20.08 -19.65 -16.83
N HIS A 135 -19.69 -20.36 -15.79
CA HIS A 135 -19.88 -21.81 -15.66
C HIS A 135 -21.35 -22.15 -15.40
N MET A 136 -21.99 -21.49 -14.44
CA MET A 136 -23.42 -21.68 -14.13
C MET A 136 -24.30 -21.37 -15.34
N LEU A 137 -24.04 -20.28 -16.06
CA LEU A 137 -24.77 -19.94 -17.30
C LEU A 137 -24.62 -21.00 -18.39
N ARG A 138 -23.46 -21.68 -18.47
CA ARG A 138 -23.25 -22.78 -19.42
C ARG A 138 -23.99 -24.05 -19.02
N VAL A 139 -24.02 -24.38 -17.73
CA VAL A 139 -24.76 -25.54 -17.21
C VAL A 139 -26.27 -25.31 -17.34
N ALA A 140 -26.77 -24.12 -17.05
CA ALA A 140 -28.19 -23.77 -17.14
C ALA A 140 -28.75 -23.75 -18.58
N LYS A 141 -27.87 -23.68 -19.60
CA LYS A 141 -28.25 -23.77 -21.02
C LYS A 141 -28.30 -25.21 -21.56
N ARG A 142 -27.83 -26.20 -20.78
CA ARG A 142 -27.96 -27.63 -21.08
C ARG A 142 -29.18 -28.21 -20.37
#